data_AF-A0A1F9GNU3-F1
#
_entry.id   AF-A0A1F9GNU3-F1
#
_cell.length_a   1.000
_cell.length_b   1.000
_cell.length_c   1.000
_cell.angle_alpha   90.00
_cell.angle_beta   90.00
_cell.angle_gamma   90.00
#
_symmetry.space_group_name_H-M   'P 1'
#
loop_
_entity.id
_entity.type
_entity.pdbx_description
1 polymer ?
#
loop_
_entity_poly.entity_id
_entity_poly.type
_entity_poly.pdbx_seq_one_letter_code
_entity_poly.pdbx_strand_id
1 'polypeptide(L)'
;MIVVKNSNVHSKRIEGTLFLIDLDSDSMIELNEVGSCIWESFSQTETFDNIVKKITDEFEIEPERAKKDVHGFLKELKRCDLISFKEA
;
A
#
# COMPACT_ATOMS: atom_id res chain seq x y z
N MET A 1 5.23 -6.51 -13.09
CA MET A 1 5.38 -6.69 -11.63
C MET A 1 4.06 -6.38 -10.98
N ILE A 2 3.40 -7.40 -10.45
CA ILE A 2 2.17 -7.25 -9.67
C ILE A 2 2.52 -7.28 -8.18
N VAL A 3 1.74 -6.53 -7.39
CA VAL A 3 1.89 -6.52 -5.94
C VAL A 3 0.90 -7.51 -5.34
N VAL A 4 1.40 -8.44 -4.53
CA VAL A 4 0.61 -9.46 -3.84
C VAL A 4 0.71 -9.21 -2.35
N LYS A 5 -0.44 -9.12 -1.67
CA LYS A 5 -0.51 -9.02 -0.21
C LYS A 5 -0.11 -10.35 0.45
N ASN A 6 0.68 -10.28 1.51
CA ASN A 6 1.01 -11.46 2.32
C ASN A 6 -0.20 -11.86 3.19
N SER A 7 -0.41 -13.16 3.39
CA SER A 7 -1.56 -13.68 4.14
C SER A 7 -1.48 -13.44 5.65
N ASN A 8 -0.29 -13.13 6.16
CA ASN A 8 -0.06 -12.86 7.58
C ASN A 8 -0.37 -11.41 8.00
N VAL A 9 -0.71 -10.54 7.05
CA VAL A 9 -1.00 -9.13 7.31
C VAL A 9 -2.46 -8.93 7.67
N HIS A 10 -2.70 -8.23 8.76
CA HIS A 10 -4.03 -7.79 9.15
C HIS A 10 -4.16 -6.27 9.05
N SER A 11 -5.18 -5.81 8.33
CA SER A 11 -5.53 -4.39 8.28
C SER A 11 -6.66 -4.08 9.26
N LYS A 12 -6.45 -3.14 10.17
CA LYS A 12 -7.42 -2.71 11.18
C LYS A 12 -7.62 -1.20 11.13
N ARG A 13 -8.86 -0.74 10.97
CA ARG A 13 -9.19 0.70 10.98
C ARG A 13 -9.51 1.15 12.40
N ILE A 14 -8.82 2.17 12.89
CA ILE A 14 -9.00 2.76 14.22
C ILE A 14 -9.10 4.27 14.03
N GLU A 15 -10.20 4.90 14.49
CA GLU A 15 -10.43 6.35 14.38
C GLU A 15 -10.34 6.94 12.95
N GLY A 16 -10.61 6.12 11.92
CA GLY A 16 -10.52 6.52 10.52
C GLY A 16 -9.15 6.26 9.87
N THR A 17 -8.12 6.00 10.68
CA THR A 17 -6.78 5.64 10.22
C THR A 17 -6.67 4.12 10.05
N LEU A 18 -6.04 3.65 8.97
CA LEU A 18 -5.82 2.23 8.73
C LEU A 18 -4.47 1.81 9.30
N PHE A 19 -4.46 0.80 10.15
CA PHE A 19 -3.25 0.20 10.72
C PHE A 19 -3.02 -1.17 10.10
N LEU A 20 -1.82 -1.40 9.58
CA LEU A 20 -1.38 -2.74 9.16
C LEU A 20 -0.60 -3.37 10.29
N ILE A 21 -0.98 -4.57 10.66
CA ILE A 21 -0.37 -5.36 11.72
C ILE A 21 0.24 -6.58 11.05
N ASP A 22 1.56 -6.68 11.12
CA ASP A 22 2.29 -7.88 10.74
C ASP A 22 2.29 -8.86 11.92
N LEU A 23 1.70 -10.04 11.73
CA LEU A 23 1.65 -11.06 12.78
C LEU A 23 2.99 -11.79 12.97
N ASP A 24 3.92 -11.68 12.01
CA ASP A 24 5.21 -12.39 12.05
C ASP A 24 6.27 -11.58 12.80
N SER A 25 6.37 -10.29 12.50
CA SER A 25 7.35 -9.34 13.04
C SER A 25 6.78 -8.43 14.14
N ASP A 26 5.53 -8.65 14.56
CA ASP A 26 4.78 -7.80 15.53
C ASP A 26 4.88 -6.29 15.20
N SER A 27 4.97 -5.98 13.91
CA SER A 27 5.20 -4.63 13.41
C SER A 27 3.87 -3.99 13.03
N MET A 28 3.62 -2.79 13.55
CA MET A 28 2.44 -2.02 13.21
C MET A 28 2.83 -0.81 12.34
N ILE A 29 2.21 -0.70 11.17
CA ILE A 29 2.39 0.44 10.26
C ILE A 29 1.08 1.24 10.24
N GLU A 30 1.19 2.53 10.51
CA GLU A 30 0.09 3.47 10.35
C GLU A 30 0.02 3.93 8.89
N LEU A 31 -1.16 3.87 8.29
CA LEU A 31 -1.41 4.35 6.95
C LEU A 31 -2.09 5.70 6.99
N ASN A 32 -1.56 6.64 6.22
CA ASN A 32 -2.27 7.86 5.88
C ASN A 32 -3.47 7.56 4.95
N GLU A 33 -4.26 8.58 4.64
CA GLU A 33 -5.46 8.46 3.80
C GLU A 33 -5.12 7.87 2.40
N VAL A 34 -4.02 8.35 1.82
CA VAL A 34 -3.48 7.86 0.53
C VAL A 34 -3.05 6.39 0.64
N GLY A 35 -2.29 6.02 1.67
CA GLY A 35 -1.81 4.67 1.95
C GLY A 35 -2.94 3.68 2.19
N SER A 36 -3.99 4.12 2.87
CA SER A 36 -5.21 3.36 3.08
C SER A 36 -5.90 3.08 1.76
N CYS A 37 -6.04 4.11 0.92
CA CYS A 37 -6.63 3.95 -0.41
C CYS A 37 -5.78 3.04 -1.32
N ILE A 38 -4.45 3.18 -1.31
CA ILE A 38 -3.53 2.27 -2.00
C ILE A 38 -3.75 0.84 -1.53
N TRP A 39 -3.80 0.65 -0.20
CA TRP A 39 -3.93 -0.65 0.40
C TRP A 39 -5.25 -1.33 0.03
N GLU A 40 -6.36 -0.61 0.11
CA GLU A 40 -7.68 -1.08 -0.29
C GLU A 40 -7.76 -1.31 -1.81
N SER A 41 -7.05 -0.49 -2.60
CA SER A 41 -6.94 -0.63 -4.06
C SER A 41 -6.07 -1.79 -4.52
N PHE A 42 -5.22 -2.39 -3.68
CA PHE A 42 -4.54 -3.63 -4.04
C PHE A 42 -5.56 -4.78 -4.18
N SER A 43 -6.20 -4.87 -5.33
CA SER A 43 -6.80 -6.10 -5.85
C SER A 43 -5.70 -6.99 -6.46
N GLN A 44 -5.95 -8.29 -6.56
CA GLN A 44 -4.96 -9.34 -6.85
C GLN A 44 -4.08 -9.15 -8.12
N THR A 45 -4.31 -8.12 -8.94
CA THR A 45 -3.59 -7.82 -10.18
C THR A 45 -3.44 -6.31 -10.46
N GLU A 46 -3.24 -5.44 -9.46
CA GLU A 46 -2.90 -4.03 -9.73
C GLU A 46 -1.38 -3.80 -9.84
N THR A 47 -1.00 -2.99 -10.82
CA THR A 47 0.39 -2.54 -11.05
C THR A 47 0.63 -1.19 -10.38
N PHE A 48 1.90 -0.93 -10.01
CA PHE A 48 2.34 0.34 -9.41
C PHE A 48 1.83 1.57 -10.17
N ASP A 49 1.92 1.55 -11.50
CA ASP A 49 1.53 2.68 -12.34
C ASP A 49 0.02 2.96 -12.28
N ASN A 50 -0.80 1.91 -12.18
CA ASN A 50 -2.24 2.03 -12.05
C ASN A 50 -2.66 2.63 -10.70
N ILE A 51 -1.96 2.22 -9.63
CA ILE A 51 -2.16 2.73 -8.28
C ILE A 51 -1.81 4.23 -8.23
N VAL A 52 -0.65 4.59 -8.77
CA VAL A 52 -0.23 5.99 -8.88
C VAL A 52 -1.30 6.77 -9.62
N LYS A 53 -1.76 6.29 -10.79
CA LYS A 53 -2.78 6.97 -11.58
C LYS A 53 -4.08 7.17 -10.81
N LYS A 54 -4.58 6.15 -10.12
CA LYS A 54 -5.77 6.23 -9.25
C LYS A 54 -5.63 7.33 -8.20
N ILE A 55 -4.51 7.39 -7.50
CA ILE A 55 -4.30 8.40 -6.46
C ILE A 55 -4.18 9.80 -7.05
N THR A 56 -3.45 9.91 -8.16
CA THR A 56 -3.27 11.20 -8.85
C THR A 56 -4.64 11.76 -9.28
N ASP A 57 -5.55 10.89 -9.70
CA ASP A 57 -6.92 11.22 -10.10
C ASP A 57 -7.84 11.50 -8.90
N GLU A 58 -7.78 10.66 -7.86
CA GLU A 58 -8.67 10.74 -6.69
C GLU A 58 -8.28 11.83 -5.69
N PHE A 59 -6.98 12.10 -5.54
CA PHE A 59 -6.46 13.10 -4.60
C PHE A 59 -6.02 14.39 -5.29
N GLU A 60 -6.16 14.50 -6.63
CA GLU A 60 -5.74 15.66 -7.44
C GLU A 60 -4.31 16.15 -7.14
N ILE A 61 -3.39 15.23 -6.84
CA ILE A 61 -1.99 15.54 -6.53
C ILE A 61 -1.10 15.42 -7.77
N GLU A 62 0.11 15.97 -7.72
CA GLU A 62 1.07 15.83 -8.82
C GLU A 62 1.54 14.37 -8.99
N PRO A 63 1.67 13.84 -10.22
CA PRO A 63 2.06 12.46 -10.47
C PRO A 63 3.46 12.12 -9.92
N GLU A 64 4.37 13.10 -9.86
CA GLU A 64 5.68 12.92 -9.24
C GLU A 64 5.60 12.74 -7.72
N ARG A 65 4.69 13.47 -7.05
CA ARG A 65 4.42 13.29 -5.61
C ARG A 65 3.75 11.96 -5.36
N ALA A 66 2.68 11.65 -6.10
CA ALA A 66 1.99 10.35 -6.03
C ALA A 66 2.98 9.18 -6.20
N LYS A 67 3.88 9.25 -7.19
CA LYS A 67 4.93 8.24 -7.38
C LYS A 67 5.83 8.11 -6.16
N LYS A 68 6.30 9.21 -5.58
CA LYS A 68 7.17 9.17 -4.39
C LYS A 68 6.45 8.57 -3.19
N ASP A 69 5.21 8.99 -2.93
CA ASP A 69 4.38 8.45 -1.85
C ASP A 69 4.11 6.95 -2.03
N VAL A 70 3.62 6.52 -3.20
CA VAL A 70 3.36 5.09 -3.47
C VAL A 70 4.65 4.28 -3.40
N HIS A 71 5.75 4.81 -3.92
CA HIS A 71 7.03 4.10 -3.90
C HIS A 71 7.56 3.96 -2.47
N GLY A 72 7.53 5.04 -1.69
CA GLY A 72 7.91 5.02 -0.28
C GLY A 72 7.06 4.01 0.48
N PHE A 73 5.75 4.04 0.25
CA PHE A 73 4.79 3.15 0.86
C PHE A 73 5.06 1.68 0.54
N LEU A 74 5.19 1.32 -0.74
CA LEU A 74 5.54 -0.03 -1.17
C LEU A 74 6.88 -0.50 -0.60
N LYS A 75 7.85 0.40 -0.46
CA LYS A 75 9.15 0.07 0.10
C LYS A 75 9.06 -0.26 1.59
N GLU A 76 8.26 0.48 2.35
CA GLU A 76 8.00 0.18 3.75
C GLU A 76 7.22 -1.13 3.91
N LEU A 77 6.20 -1.36 3.10
CA LEU A 77 5.45 -2.61 3.08
C LEU A 77 6.36 -3.81 2.76
N LYS A 78 7.23 -3.67 1.76
CA LYS A 78 8.21 -4.70 1.41
C LYS A 78 9.21 -4.93 2.55
N ARG A 79 9.64 -3.87 3.22
CA ARG A 79 10.61 -3.96 4.33
C ARG A 79 10.02 -4.70 5.54
N CYS A 80 8.72 -4.59 5.76
CA CYS A 80 7.99 -5.33 6.80
C CYS A 80 7.42 -6.67 6.30
N ASP A 81 7.86 -7.16 5.15
CA ASP A 81 7.39 -8.42 4.53
C ASP A 81 5.86 -8.51 4.31
N LEU A 82 5.18 -7.37 4.29
CA LEU A 82 3.73 -7.27 4.17
C LEU A 82 3.23 -7.56 2.74
N ILE A 83 4.10 -7.33 1.75
CA ILE A 83 3.81 -7.54 0.33
C ILE A 83 4.95 -8.25 -0.38
N SER A 84 4.60 -8.97 -1.44
CA SER A 84 5.53 -9.62 -2.36
C SER A 84 5.32 -9.13 -3.78
N PHE A 85 6.42 -8.99 -4.54
CA PHE A 85 6.38 -8.67 -5.96
C PHE A 85 6.47 -9.96 -6.75
N LYS A 86 5.46 -10.25 -7.58
CA LYS A 86 5.52 -11.34 -8.56
C LYS A 86 5.73 -10.78 -9.96
N GLU A 87 6.55 -11.48 -10.74
CA GLU A 87 6.54 -11.34 -12.19
C GLU A 87 5.20 -11.90 -12.68
N ALA A 88 4.49 -11.08 -13.46
CA ALA A 88 3.18 -11.41 -14.03
C ALA A 88 3.36 -11.76 -15.49
#